data_AF-A0A6A6VEP3-F1
#
_entry.id   AF-A0A6A6VEP3-F1
#
_cell.length_a   1.000
_cell.length_b   1.000
_cell.length_c   1.000
_cell.angle_alpha   90.00
_cell.angle_beta   90.00
_cell.angle_gamma   90.00
#
_symmetry.space_group_name_H-M   'P 1'
#
loop_
_entity.id
_entity.type
_entity.pdbx_description
1 polymer ?
#
loop_
_entity_poly.entity_id
_entity_poly.type
_entity_poly.pdbx_seq_one_letter_code
_entity_poly.pdbx_strand_id
1 'polypeptide(L)'
;MNSPTHAKSASNEAQIQLALQAMQKDASLTVRRAAKLYNVRFMASDRNSTLSARRAGKAPRRDCRPTVMRLTVTEEEVIVRHILELDSRG
;
A
#
# COMPACT_ATOMS: atom_id res chain seq x y z
N MET A 1 3.73 32.07 12.11
CA MET A 1 3.06 31.55 10.89
C MET A 1 3.74 30.25 10.56
N ASN A 2 3.13 29.14 10.95
CA ASN A 2 3.79 27.84 10.96
C ASN A 2 3.05 27.00 9.92
N SER A 3 3.53 27.01 8.68
CA SER A 3 2.99 26.18 7.61
C SER A 3 3.15 24.71 7.98
N PRO A 4 2.12 23.85 7.80
CA PRO A 4 2.23 22.44 8.15
C PRO A 4 3.30 21.78 7.28
N THR A 5 4.37 21.36 7.94
CA THR A 5 5.52 20.65 7.41
C THR A 5 5.09 19.29 6.85
N HIS A 6 5.08 19.19 5.52
CA HIS A 6 5.13 17.99 4.68
C HIS A 6 4.65 16.64 5.28
N ALA A 7 3.34 16.36 5.21
CA ALA A 7 2.81 15.00 5.11
C ALA A 7 3.05 14.43 3.69
N LYS A 8 4.31 14.46 3.22
CA LYS A 8 4.72 14.17 1.84
C LYS A 8 5.60 12.92 1.79
N SER A 9 5.17 11.84 2.42
CA SER A 9 5.95 10.59 2.44
C SER A 9 5.09 9.34 2.59
N ALA A 10 3.99 9.27 1.85
CA ALA A 10 3.40 7.98 1.50
C ALA A 10 2.91 8.11 0.06
N SER A 11 3.16 7.09 -0.76
CA SER A 11 2.41 6.93 -2.00
C SER A 11 0.94 6.94 -1.61
N ASN A 12 0.17 7.99 -1.93
CA ASN A 12 -1.24 8.06 -1.57
C ASN A 12 -1.92 6.88 -2.26
N GLU A 13 -2.21 5.82 -1.51
CA GLU A 13 -2.83 4.60 -2.03
C GLU A 13 -4.10 4.93 -2.81
N ALA A 14 -4.82 5.97 -2.39
CA ALA A 14 -5.94 6.56 -3.10
C ALA A 14 -5.62 6.97 -4.56
N GLN A 15 -4.46 7.57 -4.84
CA GLN A 15 -4.03 7.93 -6.20
C GLN A 15 -3.73 6.69 -7.05
N ILE A 16 -3.14 5.65 -6.44
CA ILE A 16 -2.91 4.37 -7.10
C ILE A 16 -4.25 3.73 -7.48
N GLN A 17 -5.19 3.67 -6.54
CA GLN A 17 -6.51 3.10 -6.75
C GLN A 17 -7.29 3.86 -7.84
N LEU A 18 -7.25 5.20 -7.80
CA LEU A 18 -7.86 6.05 -8.81
C LEU A 18 -7.26 5.81 -10.20
N ALA A 19 -5.94 5.69 -10.31
CA ALA A 19 -5.26 5.37 -11.56
C ALA A 19 -5.63 3.98 -12.10
N LEU A 20 -5.78 2.98 -11.22
CA LEU A 20 -6.22 1.63 -11.61
C LEU A 20 -7.65 1.65 -12.14
N GLN A 21 -8.56 2.36 -11.47
CA GLN A 21 -9.94 2.52 -11.95
C GLN A 21 -10.00 3.24 -13.32
N ALA A 22 -9.18 4.26 -13.52
CA ALA A 22 -9.09 4.96 -14.80
C ALA A 22 -8.59 4.04 -15.92
N MET A 23 -7.57 3.22 -15.65
CA MET A 23 -7.05 2.23 -16.59
C MET A 23 -8.05 1.10 -16.90
N GLN A 24 -8.95 0.77 -15.96
CA GLN A 24 -10.03 -0.19 -16.21
C GLN A 24 -11.12 0.41 -17.10
N LYS A 25 -11.40 1.72 -16.96
CA LYS A 25 -12.40 2.44 -17.77
C LYS A 25 -11.90 2.77 -19.17
N ASP A 26 -10.60 3.06 -19.32
CA ASP A 26 -9.98 3.41 -20.59
C ASP A 26 -8.86 2.42 -20.93
N ALA A 27 -9.14 1.51 -21.86
CA ALA A 27 -8.19 0.49 -22.33
C ALA A 27 -6.98 1.08 -23.10
N SER A 28 -7.07 2.32 -23.57
CA SER A 28 -5.97 3.01 -24.25
C SER A 28 -4.92 3.57 -23.27
N LEU A 29 -5.25 3.64 -21.98
CA LEU A 29 -4.43 4.27 -20.97
C LEU A 29 -3.30 3.33 -20.51
N THR A 30 -2.09 3.61 -20.98
CA THR A 30 -0.89 2.86 -20.56
C THR A 30 -0.51 3.19 -19.10
N VAL A 31 0.15 2.24 -18.43
CA VAL A 31 0.65 2.40 -17.05
C VAL A 31 1.48 3.68 -16.87
N ARG A 32 2.32 4.01 -17.87
CA ARG A 32 3.17 5.21 -17.84
C ARG A 32 2.34 6.50 -17.94
N ARG A 33 1.32 6.52 -18.80
CA ARG A 33 0.40 7.67 -18.92
C ARG A 33 -0.42 7.84 -17.64
N ALA A 34 -0.99 6.76 -17.11
CA ALA A 34 -1.73 6.79 -15.85
C ALA A 34 -0.86 7.28 -14.68
N ALA A 35 0.38 6.80 -14.55
CA ALA A 35 1.30 7.25 -13.52
C ALA A 35 1.56 8.77 -13.58
N LYS A 36 1.75 9.30 -14.80
CA LYS A 36 1.96 10.73 -15.03
C LYS A 36 0.70 11.56 -14.72
N LEU A 37 -0.48 11.10 -15.12
CA LEU A 37 -1.74 11.80 -14.89
C LEU A 37 -2.12 11.86 -13.40
N TYR A 38 -1.89 10.78 -12.67
CA TYR A 38 -2.29 10.64 -11.26
C TYR A 38 -1.14 10.89 -10.28
N ASN A 39 -0.01 11.45 -10.76
CA ASN A 39 1.17 11.77 -9.96
C ASN A 39 1.72 10.59 -9.12
N VAL A 40 1.55 9.36 -9.61
CA VAL A 40 2.10 8.18 -8.96
C VAL A 40 3.58 8.08 -9.31
N ARG A 41 4.44 7.98 -8.28
CA ARG A 41 5.89 7.87 -8.44
C ARG A 41 6.23 6.72 -9.40
N PHE A 42 6.79 7.08 -10.55
CA PHE A 42 7.35 6.17 -11.54
C PHE A 42 8.88 6.31 -11.47
N MET A 43 9.58 5.26 -11.04
CA MET A 43 11.04 5.25 -11.13
C MET A 43 11.43 4.96 -12.58
N ALA A 44 12.14 5.90 -13.22
CA ALA A 44 12.45 5.84 -14.65
C ALA A 44 13.35 4.66 -15.04
N SER A 45 14.13 4.15 -14.10
CA SER A 45 15.02 2.99 -14.24
C SER A 45 14.31 1.64 -14.06
N ASP A 46 13.16 1.61 -13.38
CA ASP A 46 12.45 0.38 -13.07
C ASP A 46 11.31 0.16 -14.06
N ARG A 47 11.42 -0.89 -14.88
CA ARG A 47 10.29 -1.40 -15.68
C ARG A 47 9.11 -1.82 -14.79
N ASN A 48 9.34 -2.02 -13.50
CA ASN A 48 8.35 -2.43 -12.51
C ASN A 48 7.85 -1.23 -11.68
N SER A 49 6.89 -0.48 -12.24
CA SER A 49 6.29 0.66 -11.55
C SER A 49 5.36 0.24 -10.42
N THR A 50 5.16 1.14 -9.45
CA THR A 50 4.18 0.95 -8.36
C THR A 50 2.80 0.57 -8.90
N LEU A 51 2.34 1.21 -9.97
CA LEU A 51 1.07 0.86 -10.61
C LEU A 51 1.06 -0.54 -11.24
N SER A 52 2.16 -0.98 -11.85
CA SER A 52 2.27 -2.33 -12.43
C SER A 52 2.18 -3.41 -11.37
N ALA A 53 2.91 -3.24 -10.26
CA ALA A 53 2.85 -4.15 -9.11
C ALA A 53 1.43 -4.24 -8.53
N ARG A 54 0.73 -3.10 -8.45
CA ARG A 54 -0.64 -3.01 -7.91
C ARG A 54 -1.68 -3.62 -8.84
N ARG A 55 -1.54 -3.41 -10.16
CA ARG A 55 -2.36 -4.08 -11.17
C ARG A 55 -2.21 -5.60 -11.11
N ALA A 56 -1.01 -6.09 -10.78
CA ALA A 56 -0.75 -7.52 -10.57
C ALA A 56 -1.21 -8.05 -9.20
N GLY A 57 -1.90 -7.24 -8.39
CA GLY A 57 -2.43 -7.65 -7.08
C GLY A 57 -1.42 -7.63 -5.93
N LYS A 58 -0.23 -7.02 -6.10
CA LYS A 58 0.74 -6.93 -5.00
C LYS A 58 0.29 -5.87 -3.98
N ALA A 59 0.15 -6.28 -2.73
CA ALA A 59 -0.15 -5.40 -1.60
C ALA A 59 1.01 -4.42 -1.32
N PRO A 60 0.77 -3.30 -0.60
CA PRO A 60 1.85 -2.44 -0.15
C PRO A 60 2.77 -3.22 0.79
N ARG A 61 4.05 -2.86 0.81
CA ARG A 61 5.02 -3.48 1.75
C ARG A 61 4.60 -3.41 3.21
N ARG A 62 3.88 -2.35 3.61
CA ARG A 62 3.35 -2.19 4.97
C ARG A 62 2.24 -3.18 5.33
N ASP A 63 1.52 -3.72 4.34
CA ASP A 63 0.47 -4.71 4.56
C ASP A 63 1.00 -6.14 4.26
N CYS A 64 2.23 -6.27 3.77
CA CYS A 64 2.87 -7.55 3.56
C CYS A 64 3.53 -8.04 4.86
N ARG A 65 3.41 -9.35 5.12
CA ARG A 65 4.13 -10.00 6.21
C ARG A 65 5.65 -9.98 5.94
N PRO A 66 6.48 -9.53 6.89
CA PRO A 66 7.93 -9.62 6.76
C PRO A 66 8.39 -11.08 6.71
N THR A 67 9.37 -11.39 5.85
CA THR A 67 9.95 -12.74 5.75
C THR A 67 10.64 -13.20 7.04
N VAL A 68 11.16 -12.25 7.82
CA VAL A 68 11.85 -12.51 9.10
C VAL A 68 10.90 -12.69 10.29
N MET A 69 9.59 -12.66 10.05
CA MET A 69 8.58 -12.76 11.10
C MET A 69 8.49 -14.18 11.63
N ARG A 70 8.80 -14.36 12.92
CA ARG A 70 8.89 -15.67 13.57
C ARG A 70 7.55 -16.17 14.11
N LEU A 71 6.66 -15.26 14.50
CA LEU A 71 5.33 -15.61 15.01
C LEU A 71 4.43 -16.04 13.87
N THR A 72 3.82 -17.21 13.99
CA THR A 72 2.76 -17.73 13.13
C THR A 72 1.46 -16.99 13.38
N VAL A 73 0.55 -17.02 12.39
CA VAL A 73 -0.78 -16.38 12.50
C VAL A 73 -1.52 -16.86 13.74
N THR A 74 -1.42 -18.16 14.04
CA THR A 74 -2.03 -18.77 15.23
C THR A 74 -1.41 -18.26 16.54
N GLU A 75 -0.09 -18.11 16.60
CA GLU A 75 0.57 -17.58 17.81
C GLU A 75 0.18 -16.12 18.04
N GLU A 76 0.09 -15.32 16.98
CA GLU A 76 -0.36 -13.93 17.10
C GLU A 76 -1.81 -13.83 17.56
N GLU A 77 -2.72 -14.63 16.99
CA GLU A 77 -4.12 -14.68 17.40
C GLU A 77 -4.29 -15.06 18.87
N VAL A 78 -3.51 -16.05 19.34
CA VAL A 78 -3.51 -16.48 20.74
C VAL A 78 -3.01 -15.35 21.65
N ILE A 79 -1.93 -14.66 21.28
CA ILE A 79 -1.41 -13.53 22.05
C ILE A 79 -2.44 -12.39 22.11
N VAL A 80 -3.04 -12.02 20.97
CA VAL A 80 -4.06 -10.96 20.91
C VAL A 80 -5.25 -11.31 21.79
N ARG A 81 -5.78 -12.53 21.67
CA ARG A 81 -6.90 -12.97 22.51
C ARG A 81 -6.53 -12.98 23.98
N HIS A 82 -5.34 -13.45 24.33
CA HIS A 82 -4.87 -13.46 25.70
C HIS A 82 -4.76 -12.04 26.30
N ILE A 83 -4.24 -11.08 25.53
CA ILE A 83 -4.17 -9.67 25.96
C ILE A 83 -5.57 -9.10 26.17
N LEU A 84 -6.51 -9.34 25.25
CA LEU A 84 -7.89 -8.89 25.39
C LEU A 84 -8.60 -9.52 26.60
N GLU A 85 -8.33 -10.80 26.88
CA GLU A 85 -8.82 -11.49 28.07
C GLU A 85 -8.23 -10.88 29.35
N LEU A 86 -6.94 -10.53 29.36
CA LEU A 86 -6.31 -9.86 30.50
C LEU A 86 -6.90 -8.47 30.74
N ASP A 87 -7.06 -7.66 29.69
CA ASP A 87 -7.68 -6.32 29.77
C ASP A 87 -9.13 -6.40 30.27
N SER A 88 -9.88 -7.43 29.84
CA SER A 88 -11.26 -7.63 30.30
C SER A 88 -11.38 -7.95 31.80
N ARG A 89 -10.29 -8.38 32.45
CA ARG A 89 -10.26 -8.75 33.87
C ARG A 89 -9.94 -7.58 34.80
N GLY A 90 -9.57 -6.41 34.26
CA GLY A 90 -9.27 -5.18 35.01
C GLY A 90 -7.79 -4.96 35.25
#